data_AF-A0A9W7X5F6-F1
#
_entry.id   AF-A0A9W7X5F6-F1
#
_cell.length_a   1.000
_cell.length_b   1.000
_cell.length_c   1.000
_cell.angle_alpha   90.00
_cell.angle_beta   90.00
_cell.angle_gamma   90.00
#
_symmetry.space_group_name_H-M   'P 1'
#
loop_
_entity.id
_entity.type
_entity.pdbx_description
1 polymer ?
#
loop_
_entity_poly.entity_id
_entity_poly.type
_entity_poly.pdbx_seq_one_letter_code
_entity_poly.pdbx_strand_id
1 'polypeptide(L)'
;NGSNFIKAFKEYKQVEPEEDKEEKEEEEDDGEVAFTDLHSVLTGGYDEDSQQGLCVLPAHYRCAAHTLNLIANNEICKWLASNPEISERKMIVPSVTRWNSFYDAYVRIIEMPLTDINKLCSQLQMKCMNDREYQFLKEYCSIMKPFSIALDILQGEETCFYGTLQPTLEILLAKTLAMQNGLSQMTTGLPEITVGAIKTRFATIIDSKEALLAAVSLPKFKLRWVKEETRQDHIKYLLTTECHSLTAEEPATPMIDAPQPDVVISREDDFFSFDEQPNAIADAPMSVETEVTFQF
;
A
#
# COMPACT_ATOMS: atom_id res chain seq x y z
N ASN A 1 7.59 16.47 3.23
CA ASN A 1 7.34 17.84 3.74
C ASN A 1 5.86 18.22 3.88
N GLY A 2 4.89 17.30 3.74
CA GLY A 2 3.46 17.61 3.90
C GLY A 2 2.97 17.78 5.35
N SER A 3 3.86 17.93 6.33
CA SER A 3 3.48 18.02 7.75
C SER A 3 2.61 19.26 8.02
N ASN A 4 2.91 20.38 7.35
CA ASN A 4 2.14 21.61 7.46
C ASN A 4 0.76 21.49 6.80
N PHE A 5 0.66 20.78 5.68
CA PHE A 5 -0.61 20.49 5.03
C PHE A 5 -1.49 19.60 5.92
N ILE A 6 -0.92 18.53 6.49
CA ILE A 6 -1.62 17.61 7.41
C ILE A 6 -2.13 18.33 8.68
N LYS A 7 -1.44 19.38 9.15
CA LYS A 7 -1.92 20.18 10.29
C LYS A 7 -3.21 20.91 9.96
N ALA A 8 -3.32 21.51 8.77
CA ALA A 8 -4.54 22.20 8.35
C ALA A 8 -5.76 21.25 8.33
N PHE A 9 -5.63 20.01 7.83
CA PHE A 9 -6.75 19.05 7.83
C PHE A 9 -7.13 18.51 9.22
N LYS A 10 -6.22 18.59 10.20
CA LYS A 10 -6.55 18.20 11.58
C LYS A 10 -7.39 19.26 12.29
N GLU A 11 -7.22 20.52 11.92
CA GLU A 11 -7.98 21.66 12.45
C GLU A 11 -9.46 21.58 12.05
N TYR A 12 -9.77 21.00 10.89
CA TYR A 12 -11.15 20.83 10.39
C TYR A 12 -11.72 19.42 10.57
N LYS A 13 -11.03 18.54 11.29
CA LYS A 13 -11.55 17.20 11.62
C LYS A 13 -12.46 17.34 12.85
N GLN A 14 -13.64 16.71 12.87
CA GLN A 14 -14.51 16.71 14.06
C GLN A 14 -13.72 16.31 15.32
N VAL A 15 -13.71 17.22 16.30
CA VAL A 15 -13.22 17.03 17.67
C VAL A 15 -14.45 16.71 18.52
N GLU A 16 -14.38 15.71 19.40
CA GLU A 16 -15.41 15.55 20.44
C GLU A 16 -15.42 16.78 21.34
N PRO A 17 -16.61 17.27 21.77
CA PRO A 17 -16.72 18.63 22.30
C PRO A 17 -16.01 18.77 23.66
N GLU A 18 -15.02 19.67 23.72
CA GLU A 18 -14.61 20.33 24.96
C GLU A 18 -14.85 21.85 24.82
N GLU A 19 -15.30 22.44 25.92
CA GLU A 19 -15.96 23.73 26.06
C GLU A 19 -15.06 24.94 25.75
N ASP A 20 -15.68 25.90 25.04
CA ASP A 20 -15.51 27.36 24.99
C ASP A 20 -14.18 27.99 25.43
N LYS A 21 -13.58 28.79 24.53
CA LYS A 21 -13.16 30.18 24.82
C LYS A 21 -13.24 31.08 23.58
N GLU A 22 -14.02 32.13 23.71
CA GLU A 22 -14.03 33.33 22.85
C GLU A 22 -12.70 34.07 22.94
N GLU A 23 -12.28 34.74 21.86
CA GLU A 23 -11.77 36.12 21.91
C GLU A 23 -11.72 36.70 20.48
N LYS A 24 -12.34 37.87 20.30
CA LYS A 24 -12.34 38.72 19.11
C LYS A 24 -11.17 39.69 19.19
N GLU A 25 -10.49 39.99 18.07
CA GLU A 25 -9.91 41.32 17.82
C GLU A 25 -9.95 41.65 16.32
N GLU A 26 -10.02 42.96 16.04
CA GLU A 26 -10.54 43.64 14.84
C GLU A 26 -9.51 43.81 13.71
N GLU A 27 -10.03 44.09 12.51
CA GLU A 27 -9.35 44.15 11.21
C GLU A 27 -8.51 45.43 10.98
N GLU A 28 -7.42 45.28 10.20
CA GLU A 28 -6.87 46.35 9.36
C GLU A 28 -6.86 45.89 7.89
N ASP A 29 -7.54 46.69 7.05
CA ASP A 29 -7.80 46.55 5.61
C ASP A 29 -6.57 46.88 4.74
N ASP A 30 -6.07 45.90 3.98
CA ASP A 30 -5.24 46.12 2.79
C ASP A 30 -5.51 45.04 1.72
N GLY A 31 -6.30 45.42 0.71
CA GLY A 31 -6.31 44.76 -0.61
C GLY A 31 -6.96 43.38 -0.66
N GLU A 32 -8.28 43.32 -0.52
CA GLU A 32 -9.05 42.08 -0.41
C GLU A 32 -9.04 41.23 -1.71
N VAL A 33 -8.16 40.23 -1.77
CA VAL A 33 -8.46 38.99 -2.50
C VAL A 33 -9.54 38.31 -1.68
N ALA A 34 -10.78 38.28 -2.17
CA ALA A 34 -11.89 37.64 -1.46
C ALA A 34 -11.62 36.14 -1.32
N PHE A 35 -11.02 35.74 -0.19
CA PHE A 35 -10.91 34.35 0.21
C PHE A 35 -12.29 33.90 0.66
N THR A 36 -13.01 33.23 -0.24
CA THR A 36 -14.26 32.59 0.16
C THR A 36 -13.93 31.48 1.14
N ASP A 37 -14.40 31.59 2.37
CA ASP A 37 -14.24 30.56 3.37
C ASP A 37 -14.88 29.26 2.84
N LEU A 38 -14.06 28.24 2.65
CA LEU A 38 -14.51 26.95 2.14
C LEU A 38 -15.57 26.34 3.05
N HIS A 39 -15.50 26.63 4.36
CA HIS A 39 -16.52 26.19 5.30
C HIS A 39 -17.87 26.85 5.00
N SER A 40 -17.93 28.17 4.82
CA SER A 40 -19.14 28.91 4.41
C SER A 40 -19.77 28.42 3.09
N VAL A 41 -18.96 27.94 2.13
CA VAL A 41 -19.47 27.35 0.87
C VAL A 41 -20.05 25.97 1.11
N LEU A 42 -19.44 25.19 2.00
CA LEU A 42 -19.90 23.84 2.34
C LEU A 42 -21.10 23.84 3.29
N THR A 43 -21.30 24.89 4.09
CA THR A 43 -22.40 25.01 5.07
C THR A 43 -23.50 25.99 4.67
N GLY A 44 -23.21 26.99 3.84
CA GLY A 44 -24.15 28.08 3.48
C GLY A 44 -25.19 27.73 2.42
N GLY A 45 -25.32 26.46 2.04
CA GLY A 45 -26.30 25.99 1.05
C GLY A 45 -27.56 25.33 1.64
N TYR A 46 -27.67 25.22 2.97
CA TYR A 46 -28.75 24.47 3.62
C TYR A 46 -29.62 25.41 4.45
N ASP A 47 -30.91 25.48 4.11
CA ASP A 47 -31.96 26.02 4.98
C ASP A 47 -31.94 25.26 6.33
N GLU A 48 -32.12 25.99 7.43
CA GLU A 48 -31.98 25.55 8.83
C GLU A 48 -32.84 24.35 9.26
N ASP A 49 -33.70 23.80 8.39
CA ASP A 49 -34.62 22.69 8.69
C ASP A 49 -34.16 21.31 8.20
N SER A 50 -32.95 21.19 7.61
CA SER A 50 -32.41 19.90 7.14
C SER A 50 -31.22 19.47 7.99
N GLN A 51 -31.43 18.60 9.00
CA GLN A 51 -30.34 17.89 9.72
C GLN A 51 -29.56 16.90 8.83
N GLN A 52 -29.61 17.04 7.52
CA GLN A 52 -28.91 16.20 6.55
C GLN A 52 -27.92 17.05 5.76
N GLY A 53 -26.65 16.97 6.15
CA GLY A 53 -25.56 17.37 5.26
C GLY A 53 -24.51 18.29 5.86
N LEU A 54 -23.99 18.00 7.07
CA LEU A 54 -22.69 18.56 7.42
C LEU A 54 -21.65 17.92 6.48
N CYS A 55 -21.15 18.68 5.50
CA CYS A 55 -20.09 18.21 4.61
C CYS A 55 -18.77 18.07 5.39
N VAL A 56 -18.56 16.91 6.03
CA VAL A 56 -17.32 16.58 6.72
C VAL A 56 -16.33 16.00 5.73
N LEU A 57 -15.11 16.54 5.71
CA LEU A 57 -14.04 15.98 4.88
C LEU A 57 -13.69 14.55 5.36
N PRO A 58 -13.49 13.59 4.44
CA PRO A 58 -13.02 12.27 4.81
C PRO A 58 -11.72 12.32 5.60
N ALA A 59 -11.51 11.32 6.45
CA ALA A 59 -10.26 11.19 7.20
C ALA A 59 -9.05 11.18 6.24
N HIS A 60 -8.08 12.05 6.50
CA HIS A 60 -6.86 12.10 5.69
C HIS A 60 -5.97 10.88 5.95
N TYR A 61 -5.82 10.01 4.94
CA TYR A 61 -4.88 8.88 4.99
C TYR A 61 -3.49 9.28 4.48
N ARG A 62 -2.44 8.74 5.10
CA ARG A 62 -1.07 8.90 4.58
C ARG A 62 -0.87 7.98 3.39
N CYS A 63 -0.21 8.46 2.34
CA CYS A 63 0.13 7.65 1.18
C CYS A 63 1.01 6.45 1.57
N ALA A 64 0.51 5.23 1.31
CA ALA A 64 1.21 3.99 1.60
C ALA A 64 2.49 3.87 0.77
N ALA A 65 2.43 4.21 -0.53
CA ALA A 65 3.60 4.18 -1.40
C ALA A 65 4.71 5.13 -0.92
N HIS A 66 4.35 6.34 -0.46
CA HIS A 66 5.33 7.25 0.15
C HIS A 66 5.98 6.63 1.39
N THR A 67 5.19 5.97 2.22
CA THR A 67 5.67 5.31 3.44
C THR A 67 6.62 4.14 3.12
N LEU A 68 6.27 3.29 2.16
CA LEU A 68 7.15 2.21 1.69
C LEU A 68 8.44 2.75 1.09
N ASN A 69 8.35 3.82 0.30
CA ASN A 69 9.54 4.44 -0.27
C ASN A 69 10.48 4.99 0.81
N LEU A 70 9.93 5.60 1.88
CA LEU A 70 10.74 6.02 3.03
C LEU A 70 11.40 4.83 3.73
N ILE A 71 10.74 3.68 3.84
CA ILE A 71 11.34 2.47 4.43
C ILE A 71 12.49 1.98 3.56
N ALA A 72 12.26 1.80 2.26
CA ALA A 72 13.24 1.29 1.32
C ALA A 72 14.53 2.13 1.32
N ASN A 73 14.42 3.45 1.45
CA ASN A 73 15.56 4.36 1.54
C ASN A 73 16.23 4.39 2.92
N ASN A 74 15.46 4.42 4.00
CA ASN A 74 16.02 4.67 5.31
C ASN A 74 16.68 3.43 5.90
N GLU A 75 16.08 2.25 5.71
CA GLU A 75 16.59 1.03 6.35
C GLU A 75 17.92 0.58 5.72
N ILE A 76 18.08 0.74 4.39
CA ILE A 76 19.37 0.46 3.74
C ILE A 76 20.47 1.43 4.19
N CYS A 77 20.15 2.72 4.36
CA CYS A 77 21.13 3.71 4.82
C CYS A 77 21.57 3.43 6.26
N LYS A 78 20.63 3.08 7.13
CA LYS A 78 20.94 2.68 8.50
C LYS A 78 21.78 1.41 8.52
N TRP A 79 21.42 0.40 7.71
CA TRP A 79 22.16 -0.85 7.61
C TRP A 79 23.62 -0.63 7.21
N LEU A 80 23.85 0.17 6.16
CA LEU A 80 25.20 0.50 5.70
C LEU A 80 25.99 1.32 6.74
N ALA A 81 25.33 2.23 7.47
CA ALA A 81 25.98 2.98 8.54
C ALA A 81 26.40 2.10 9.72
N SER A 82 25.63 1.03 10.01
CA SER A 82 25.95 0.05 11.06
C SER A 82 26.97 -1.00 10.63
N ASN A 83 27.19 -1.20 9.33
CA ASN A 83 28.08 -2.22 8.76
C ASN A 83 29.07 -1.59 7.74
N PRO A 84 30.01 -0.72 8.20
CA PRO A 84 30.90 0.03 7.30
C PRO A 84 31.83 -0.86 6.46
N GLU A 85 32.07 -2.10 6.88
CA GLU A 85 32.88 -3.09 6.17
C GLU A 85 32.26 -3.62 4.88
N ILE A 86 30.96 -3.37 4.67
CA ILE A 86 30.22 -3.77 3.46
C ILE A 86 30.53 -2.82 2.31
N SER A 87 30.51 -1.52 2.59
CA SER A 87 30.78 -0.46 1.62
C SER A 87 31.25 0.78 2.36
N GLU A 88 32.49 1.20 2.08
CA GLU A 88 33.01 2.51 2.52
C GLU A 88 32.34 3.67 1.79
N ARG A 89 31.52 3.38 0.76
CA ARG A 89 30.81 4.37 -0.04
C ARG A 89 29.40 4.54 0.49
N LYS A 90 29.01 5.80 0.69
CA LYS A 90 27.63 6.17 0.97
C LYS A 90 26.80 5.99 -0.30
N MET A 91 25.76 5.16 -0.22
CA MET A 91 24.76 5.09 -1.29
C MET A 91 24.06 6.45 -1.37
N ILE A 92 23.95 7.01 -2.57
CA ILE A 92 23.17 8.24 -2.77
C ILE A 92 21.72 7.88 -2.47
N VAL A 93 21.07 8.62 -1.57
CA VAL A 93 19.66 8.44 -1.23
C VAL A 93 18.80 9.15 -2.28
N PRO A 94 18.00 8.44 -3.09
CA PRO A 94 17.07 9.07 -4.03
C PRO A 94 16.04 9.96 -3.33
N SER A 95 15.48 10.92 -4.08
CA SER A 95 14.29 11.63 -3.63
C SER A 95 13.09 10.67 -3.54
N VAL A 96 12.15 10.98 -2.66
CA VAL A 96 10.98 10.13 -2.30
C VAL A 96 9.96 9.90 -3.44
N THR A 97 10.29 10.29 -4.67
CA THR A 97 9.48 10.15 -5.89
C THR A 97 10.13 9.26 -6.96
N ARG A 98 11.34 8.72 -6.74
CA ARG A 98 12.15 8.09 -7.80
C ARG A 98 12.88 6.80 -7.41
N TRP A 99 12.46 6.14 -6.34
CA TRP A 99 13.19 4.96 -5.88
C TRP A 99 13.07 3.76 -6.84
N ASN A 100 11.92 3.55 -7.49
CA ASN A 100 11.79 2.48 -8.50
C ASN A 100 12.78 2.66 -9.66
N SER A 101 12.91 3.87 -10.22
CA SER A 101 13.89 4.13 -11.28
C SER A 101 15.35 3.91 -10.83
N PHE A 102 15.64 4.17 -9.55
CA PHE A 102 16.96 3.92 -8.98
C PHE A 102 17.23 2.43 -8.77
N TYR A 103 16.24 1.71 -8.26
CA TYR A 103 16.24 0.26 -8.18
C TYR A 103 16.47 -0.36 -9.57
N ASP A 104 15.74 0.09 -10.58
CA ASP A 104 15.89 -0.39 -11.96
C ASP A 104 17.30 -0.17 -12.49
N ALA A 105 17.90 1.00 -12.23
CA ALA A 105 19.29 1.27 -12.60
C ALA A 105 20.26 0.28 -11.95
N TYR A 106 20.05 -0.07 -10.68
CA TYR A 106 20.86 -1.09 -10.01
C TYR A 106 20.65 -2.49 -10.57
N VAL A 107 19.41 -2.87 -10.89
CA VAL A 107 19.11 -4.13 -11.57
C VAL A 107 19.88 -4.21 -12.89
N ARG A 108 19.87 -3.15 -13.71
CA ARG A 108 20.66 -3.08 -14.95
C ARG A 108 22.16 -3.22 -14.73
N ILE A 109 22.69 -2.62 -13.65
CA ILE A 109 24.11 -2.73 -13.32
C ILE A 109 24.46 -4.18 -12.96
N ILE A 110 23.65 -4.86 -12.13
CA ILE A 110 23.96 -6.24 -11.71
C ILE A 110 23.71 -7.30 -12.81
N GLU A 111 23.00 -6.96 -13.88
CA GLU A 111 22.90 -7.79 -15.10
C GLU A 111 24.24 -7.91 -15.84
N MET A 112 25.15 -6.93 -15.66
CA MET A 112 26.46 -6.93 -16.30
C MET A 112 27.52 -7.66 -15.45
N PRO A 113 28.47 -8.39 -16.06
CA PRO A 113 29.60 -8.96 -15.33
C PRO A 113 30.44 -7.88 -14.63
N LEU A 114 30.92 -8.16 -13.41
CA LEU A 114 31.77 -7.24 -12.63
C LEU A 114 33.01 -6.77 -13.41
N THR A 115 33.56 -7.63 -14.26
CA THR A 115 34.71 -7.31 -15.13
C THR A 115 34.38 -6.19 -16.11
N ASP A 116 33.19 -6.20 -16.70
CA ASP A 116 32.75 -5.18 -17.66
C ASP A 116 32.36 -3.87 -16.95
N ILE A 117 31.73 -3.96 -15.77
CA ILE A 117 31.48 -2.80 -14.91
C ILE A 117 32.80 -2.11 -14.55
N ASN A 118 33.82 -2.86 -14.14
CA ASN A 118 35.11 -2.30 -13.75
C ASN A 118 35.90 -1.73 -14.95
N LYS A 119 35.72 -2.27 -16.16
CA LYS A 119 36.23 -1.65 -17.39
C LYS A 119 35.58 -0.28 -17.61
N LEU A 120 34.26 -0.18 -17.48
CA LEU A 120 33.54 1.09 -17.57
C LEU A 120 33.97 2.08 -16.49
N CYS A 121 34.09 1.64 -15.24
CA CYS A 121 34.61 2.49 -14.15
C CYS A 121 35.99 3.05 -14.49
N SER A 122 36.89 2.23 -15.04
CA SER A 122 38.22 2.67 -15.44
C SER A 122 38.17 3.71 -16.56
N GLN A 123 37.32 3.51 -17.57
CA GLN A 123 37.12 4.46 -18.67
C GLN A 123 36.53 5.79 -18.19
N LEU A 124 35.62 5.75 -17.21
CA LEU A 124 34.98 6.91 -16.61
C LEU A 124 35.80 7.53 -15.47
N GLN A 125 37.00 7.03 -15.20
CA GLN A 125 37.87 7.48 -14.10
C GLN A 125 37.21 7.38 -12.70
N MET A 126 36.38 6.36 -12.52
CA MET A 126 35.69 6.03 -11.27
C MET A 126 36.38 4.87 -10.54
N LYS A 127 36.31 4.85 -9.21
CA LYS A 127 36.83 3.74 -8.39
C LYS A 127 36.07 2.45 -8.72
N CYS A 128 36.80 1.42 -9.17
CA CYS A 128 36.26 0.08 -9.44
C CYS A 128 35.56 -0.52 -8.22
N MET A 129 34.57 -1.37 -8.47
CA MET A 129 33.84 -2.10 -7.45
C MET A 129 34.58 -3.41 -7.13
N ASN A 130 34.67 -3.74 -5.84
CA ASN A 130 35.20 -5.04 -5.41
C ASN A 130 34.10 -6.13 -5.38
N ASP A 131 34.50 -7.39 -5.28
CA ASP A 131 33.56 -8.52 -5.26
C ASP A 131 32.53 -8.44 -4.14
N ARG A 132 32.91 -7.91 -2.96
CA ARG A 132 32.03 -7.76 -1.81
C ARG A 132 30.97 -6.69 -2.03
N GLU A 133 31.36 -5.52 -2.53
CA GLU A 133 30.46 -4.41 -2.90
C GLU A 133 29.46 -4.87 -3.98
N TYR A 134 29.93 -5.63 -4.97
CA TYR A 134 29.09 -6.15 -6.05
C TYR A 134 28.13 -7.26 -5.59
N GLN A 135 28.61 -8.16 -4.72
CA GLN A 135 27.76 -9.19 -4.12
C GLN A 135 26.68 -8.58 -3.22
N PHE A 136 27.04 -7.56 -2.43
CA PHE A 136 26.07 -6.79 -1.65
C PHE A 136 25.00 -6.17 -2.54
N LEU A 137 25.37 -5.55 -3.66
CA LEU A 137 24.41 -4.92 -4.57
C LEU A 137 23.41 -5.95 -5.14
N LYS A 138 23.88 -7.15 -5.50
CA LYS A 138 23.03 -8.25 -5.95
C LYS A 138 22.04 -8.70 -4.87
N GLU A 139 22.50 -8.87 -3.64
CA GLU A 139 21.66 -9.25 -2.50
C GLU A 139 20.64 -8.15 -2.18
N TYR A 140 21.07 -6.89 -2.18
CA TYR A 140 20.19 -5.73 -2.01
C TYR A 140 19.08 -5.71 -3.06
N CYS A 141 19.42 -5.83 -4.35
CA CYS A 141 18.41 -5.86 -5.42
C CYS A 141 17.42 -7.02 -5.27
N SER A 142 17.89 -8.15 -4.73
CA SER A 142 17.05 -9.32 -4.46
C SER A 142 16.07 -9.07 -3.31
N ILE A 143 16.55 -8.51 -2.19
CA ILE A 143 15.74 -8.15 -1.01
C ILE A 143 14.72 -7.07 -1.36
N MET A 144 15.09 -6.12 -2.22
CA MET A 144 14.26 -4.97 -2.57
C MET A 144 13.32 -5.21 -3.75
N LYS A 145 13.42 -6.34 -4.44
CA LYS A 145 12.51 -6.69 -5.54
C LYS A 145 11.02 -6.72 -5.14
N PRO A 146 10.63 -7.29 -3.99
CA PRO A 146 9.24 -7.21 -3.54
C PRO A 146 8.77 -5.77 -3.29
N PHE A 147 9.68 -4.87 -2.87
CA PHE A 147 9.36 -3.46 -2.66
C PHE A 147 9.07 -2.73 -3.97
N SER A 148 9.85 -2.95 -5.03
CA SER A 148 9.59 -2.29 -6.32
C SER A 148 8.22 -2.67 -6.86
N ILE A 149 7.87 -3.96 -6.80
CA ILE A 149 6.56 -4.45 -7.25
C ILE A 149 5.43 -3.90 -6.36
N ALA A 150 5.59 -3.93 -5.04
CA ALA A 150 4.59 -3.36 -4.11
C ALA A 150 4.39 -1.86 -4.33
N LEU A 151 5.46 -1.12 -4.64
CA LEU A 151 5.38 0.30 -4.97
C LEU A 151 4.65 0.54 -6.29
N ASP A 152 4.93 -0.24 -7.34
CA ASP A 152 4.22 -0.11 -8.62
C ASP A 152 2.70 -0.33 -8.45
N ILE A 153 2.31 -1.34 -7.65
CA ILE A 153 0.90 -1.62 -7.33
C ILE A 153 0.26 -0.45 -6.58
N LEU A 154 0.93 0.06 -5.54
CA LEU A 154 0.39 1.13 -4.69
C LEU A 154 0.56 2.54 -5.29
N GLN A 155 1.18 2.65 -6.46
CA GLN A 155 1.30 3.89 -7.23
C GLN A 155 0.48 3.83 -8.53
N GLY A 156 -0.14 2.68 -8.85
CA GLY A 156 -0.96 2.53 -10.04
C GLY A 156 -2.16 3.48 -10.04
N GLU A 157 -2.45 4.09 -11.18
CA GLU A 157 -3.55 5.06 -11.30
C GLU A 157 -4.93 4.36 -11.36
N GLU A 158 -4.98 3.17 -11.95
CA GLU A 158 -6.25 2.46 -12.23
C GLU A 158 -6.58 1.35 -11.20
N THR A 159 -5.58 0.87 -10.45
CA THR A 159 -5.71 -0.33 -9.60
C THR A 159 -5.36 -0.10 -8.12
N CYS A 160 -4.96 1.12 -7.73
CA CYS A 160 -4.60 1.47 -6.35
C CYS A 160 -5.83 1.80 -5.49
N PHE A 161 -6.71 0.82 -5.30
CA PHE A 161 -7.80 0.91 -4.34
C PHE A 161 -7.30 0.69 -2.91
N TYR A 162 -8.01 1.24 -1.91
CA TYR A 162 -7.63 1.06 -0.51
C TYR A 162 -7.59 -0.42 -0.09
N GLY A 163 -8.49 -1.24 -0.65
CA GLY A 163 -8.51 -2.69 -0.42
C GLY A 163 -7.28 -3.44 -0.95
N THR A 164 -6.50 -2.85 -1.86
CA THR A 164 -5.25 -3.43 -2.37
C THR A 164 -4.12 -3.34 -1.33
N LEU A 165 -4.23 -2.46 -0.34
CA LEU A 165 -3.16 -2.19 0.62
C LEU A 165 -2.82 -3.41 1.50
N GLN A 166 -3.83 -4.00 2.14
CA GLN A 166 -3.62 -5.14 3.06
C GLN A 166 -3.00 -6.36 2.38
N PRO A 167 -3.54 -6.85 1.24
CA PRO A 167 -2.93 -7.97 0.51
C PRO A 167 -1.50 -7.66 0.08
N THR A 168 -1.23 -6.42 -0.36
CA THR A 168 0.12 -6.01 -0.78
C THR A 168 1.11 -6.03 0.37
N LEU A 169 0.74 -5.50 1.54
CA LEU A 169 1.60 -5.51 2.72
C LEU A 169 1.86 -6.93 3.23
N GLU A 170 0.85 -7.78 3.28
CA GLU A 170 0.97 -9.17 3.72
C GLU A 170 1.96 -9.95 2.84
N ILE A 171 1.81 -9.84 1.52
CA ILE A 171 2.69 -10.48 0.55
C ILE A 171 4.10 -9.88 0.59
N LEU A 172 4.22 -8.56 0.71
CA LEU A 172 5.51 -7.87 0.83
C LEU A 172 6.30 -8.39 2.03
N LEU A 173 5.65 -8.48 3.21
CA LEU A 173 6.27 -9.00 4.43
C LEU A 173 6.73 -10.45 4.24
N ALA A 174 5.86 -11.31 3.71
CA ALA A 174 6.16 -12.72 3.49
C ALA A 174 7.30 -12.93 2.49
N LYS A 175 7.25 -12.27 1.33
CA LYS A 175 8.29 -12.38 0.29
C LYS A 175 9.62 -11.80 0.77
N THR A 176 9.62 -10.71 1.54
CA THR A 176 10.86 -10.14 2.08
C THR A 176 11.53 -11.09 3.08
N LEU A 177 10.77 -11.66 4.03
CA LEU A 177 11.31 -12.62 5.00
C LEU A 177 11.80 -13.92 4.34
N ALA A 178 11.11 -14.41 3.32
CA ALA A 178 11.49 -15.65 2.62
C ALA A 178 12.90 -15.58 1.99
N MET A 179 13.40 -14.38 1.69
CA MET A 179 14.74 -14.19 1.12
C MET A 179 15.87 -14.49 2.10
N GLN A 180 15.62 -14.48 3.42
CA GLN A 180 16.64 -14.57 4.45
C GLN A 180 17.60 -15.77 4.28
N ASN A 181 17.06 -16.92 3.88
CA ASN A 181 17.81 -18.17 3.79
C ASN A 181 18.82 -18.23 2.63
N GLY A 182 18.73 -17.32 1.65
CA GLY A 182 19.62 -17.28 0.48
C GLY A 182 20.70 -16.20 0.56
N LEU A 183 20.77 -15.45 1.66
CA LEU A 183 21.64 -14.29 1.79
C LEU A 183 22.98 -14.62 2.43
N SER A 184 24.00 -13.84 2.10
CA SER A 184 25.26 -13.90 2.82
C SER A 184 25.12 -13.33 4.24
N GLN A 185 26.11 -13.62 5.09
CA GLN A 185 26.16 -13.07 6.45
C GLN A 185 26.13 -11.52 6.47
N MET A 186 26.51 -10.84 5.38
CA MET A 186 26.54 -9.38 5.32
C MET A 186 25.16 -8.74 5.13
N THR A 187 24.16 -9.50 4.69
CA THR A 187 22.78 -8.98 4.47
C THR A 187 21.71 -9.81 5.16
N THR A 188 22.06 -10.93 5.80
CA THR A 188 21.10 -11.86 6.42
C THR A 188 20.17 -11.23 7.45
N GLY A 189 20.55 -10.11 8.10
CA GLY A 189 19.71 -9.38 9.06
C GLY A 189 18.89 -8.22 8.46
N LEU A 190 19.12 -7.87 7.19
CA LEU A 190 18.45 -6.76 6.53
C LEU A 190 16.95 -7.04 6.29
N PRO A 191 16.52 -8.25 5.88
CA PRO A 191 15.09 -8.56 5.75
C PRO A 191 14.30 -8.34 7.04
N GLU A 192 14.80 -8.79 8.20
CA GLU A 192 14.07 -8.69 9.48
C GLU A 192 13.90 -7.24 9.90
N ILE A 193 14.96 -6.43 9.77
CA ILE A 193 14.91 -5.00 10.09
C ILE A 193 13.90 -4.29 9.20
N THR A 194 13.94 -4.59 7.91
CA THR A 194 13.04 -4.01 6.90
C THR A 194 11.58 -4.36 7.20
N VAL A 195 11.30 -5.61 7.54
CA VAL A 195 9.99 -6.11 7.96
C VAL A 195 9.53 -5.46 9.25
N GLY A 196 10.40 -5.32 10.25
CA GLY A 196 10.12 -4.62 11.49
C GLY A 196 9.74 -3.15 11.25
N ALA A 197 10.43 -2.48 10.33
CA ALA A 197 10.13 -1.11 9.94
C ALA A 197 8.76 -0.98 9.24
N ILE A 198 8.40 -1.93 8.36
CA ILE A 198 7.04 -1.99 7.76
C ILE A 198 5.99 -2.13 8.86
N LYS A 199 6.09 -3.17 9.70
CA LYS A 199 5.13 -3.44 10.77
C LYS A 199 4.94 -2.23 11.69
N THR A 200 6.03 -1.57 12.05
CA THR A 200 6.00 -0.37 12.90
C THR A 200 5.27 0.79 12.21
N ARG A 201 5.55 1.06 10.94
CA ARG A 201 4.98 2.23 10.23
C ARG A 201 3.54 2.02 9.79
N PHE A 202 3.10 0.78 9.63
CA PHE A 202 1.73 0.42 9.25
C PHE A 202 0.91 -0.14 10.43
N ALA A 203 1.42 -0.09 11.67
CA ALA A 203 0.78 -0.68 12.85
C ALA A 203 -0.68 -0.25 13.04
N THR A 204 -1.01 1.01 12.75
CA THR A 204 -2.38 1.53 12.90
C THR A 204 -3.33 1.11 11.78
N ILE A 205 -2.79 0.60 10.66
CA ILE A 205 -3.56 0.24 9.46
C ILE A 205 -3.73 -1.27 9.38
N ILE A 206 -2.70 -2.05 9.75
CA ILE A 206 -2.62 -3.50 9.46
C ILE A 206 -3.80 -4.31 10.04
N ASP A 207 -4.38 -3.85 11.15
CA ASP A 207 -5.55 -4.46 11.79
C ASP A 207 -6.75 -3.50 11.92
N SER A 208 -6.78 -2.42 11.13
CA SER A 208 -7.92 -1.51 11.14
C SER A 208 -9.15 -2.16 10.49
N LYS A 209 -10.34 -1.96 11.09
CA LYS A 209 -11.61 -2.49 10.59
C LYS A 209 -11.81 -2.11 9.12
N GLU A 210 -11.56 -0.84 8.78
CA GLU A 210 -11.76 -0.27 7.45
C GLU A 210 -10.82 -0.93 6.43
N ALA A 211 -9.55 -1.11 6.77
CA ALA A 211 -8.57 -1.70 5.87
C ALA A 211 -8.88 -3.18 5.61
N LEU A 212 -9.29 -3.92 6.64
CA LEU A 212 -9.69 -5.32 6.54
C LEU A 212 -10.96 -5.49 5.68
N LEU A 213 -11.98 -4.67 5.93
CA LEU A 213 -13.23 -4.68 5.17
C LEU A 213 -13.02 -4.28 3.70
N ALA A 214 -12.22 -3.23 3.45
CA ALA A 214 -11.90 -2.81 2.09
C ALA A 214 -11.19 -3.93 1.31
N ALA A 215 -10.26 -4.64 1.95
CA ALA A 215 -9.51 -5.72 1.31
C ALA A 215 -10.36 -6.95 1.00
N VAL A 216 -11.19 -7.39 1.96
CA VAL A 216 -12.05 -8.58 1.76
C VAL A 216 -13.17 -8.33 0.75
N SER A 217 -13.62 -7.08 0.64
CA SER A 217 -14.69 -6.67 -0.30
C SER A 217 -14.23 -6.65 -1.76
N LEU A 218 -12.91 -6.68 -2.03
CA LEU A 218 -12.39 -6.78 -3.39
C LEU A 218 -12.47 -8.23 -3.90
N PRO A 219 -13.22 -8.50 -4.99
CA PRO A 219 -13.38 -9.87 -5.52
C PRO A 219 -12.06 -10.55 -5.91
N LYS A 220 -11.05 -9.77 -6.30
CA LYS A 220 -9.70 -10.25 -6.65
C LYS A 220 -9.02 -10.97 -5.48
N PHE A 221 -9.21 -10.50 -4.26
CA PHE A 221 -8.46 -10.99 -3.09
C PHE A 221 -9.32 -11.86 -2.16
N LYS A 222 -10.54 -11.41 -1.82
CA LYS A 222 -11.39 -12.05 -0.80
C LYS A 222 -10.56 -12.30 0.47
N LEU A 223 -10.44 -13.56 0.90
CA LEU A 223 -9.64 -13.99 2.05
C LEU A 223 -8.32 -14.69 1.66
N ARG A 224 -8.01 -14.84 0.37
CA ARG A 224 -6.86 -15.65 -0.11
C ARG A 224 -5.50 -15.13 0.40
N TRP A 225 -5.43 -13.84 0.72
CA TRP A 225 -4.23 -13.19 1.21
C TRP A 225 -3.94 -13.45 2.70
N VAL A 226 -4.91 -13.92 3.48
CA VAL A 226 -4.75 -14.17 4.92
C VAL A 226 -4.47 -15.65 5.14
N LYS A 227 -3.30 -15.99 5.71
CA LYS A 227 -2.94 -17.40 5.96
C LYS A 227 -3.49 -17.94 7.28
N GLU A 228 -3.64 -17.07 8.28
CA GLU A 228 -4.06 -17.47 9.62
C GLU A 228 -5.60 -17.63 9.68
N GLU A 229 -6.06 -18.82 10.05
CA GLU A 229 -7.50 -19.17 10.06
C GLU A 229 -8.30 -18.32 11.04
N THR A 230 -7.76 -18.08 12.24
CA THR A 230 -8.36 -17.20 13.27
C THR A 230 -8.61 -15.78 12.74
N ARG A 231 -7.64 -15.24 11.99
CA ARG A 231 -7.73 -13.91 11.36
C ARG A 231 -8.74 -13.92 10.21
N GLN A 232 -8.82 -14.99 9.43
CA GLN A 232 -9.87 -15.14 8.41
C GLN A 232 -11.26 -15.11 9.04
N ASP A 233 -11.49 -15.85 10.12
CA ASP A 233 -12.78 -15.91 10.79
C ASP A 233 -13.16 -14.57 11.43
N HIS A 234 -12.20 -13.85 12.00
CA HIS A 234 -12.41 -12.48 12.46
C HIS A 234 -12.87 -11.55 11.33
N ILE A 235 -12.22 -11.60 10.15
CA ILE A 235 -12.60 -10.77 9.00
C ILE A 235 -13.98 -11.17 8.47
N LYS A 236 -14.31 -12.46 8.40
CA LYS A 236 -15.67 -12.93 8.02
C LYS A 236 -16.73 -12.38 8.97
N TYR A 237 -16.46 -12.42 10.28
CA TYR A 237 -17.35 -11.87 11.30
C TYR A 237 -17.56 -10.37 11.10
N LEU A 238 -16.49 -9.60 10.90
CA LEU A 238 -16.58 -8.17 10.62
C LEU A 238 -17.42 -7.86 9.38
N LEU A 239 -17.15 -8.56 8.27
CA LEU A 239 -17.88 -8.37 7.01
C LEU A 239 -19.37 -8.69 7.18
N THR A 240 -19.67 -9.82 7.79
CA THR A 240 -21.06 -10.26 8.03
C THR A 240 -21.81 -9.25 8.91
N THR A 241 -21.15 -8.74 9.95
CA THR A 241 -21.75 -7.74 10.86
C THR A 241 -22.09 -6.44 10.12
N GLU A 242 -21.18 -5.92 9.30
CA GLU A 242 -21.47 -4.70 8.52
C GLU A 242 -22.55 -4.90 7.46
N CYS A 243 -22.56 -6.05 6.76
CA CYS A 243 -23.63 -6.33 5.80
C CYS A 243 -25.01 -6.31 6.46
N HIS A 244 -25.16 -6.92 7.64
CA HIS A 244 -26.43 -6.89 8.37
C HIS A 244 -26.82 -5.48 8.83
N SER A 245 -25.84 -4.65 9.23
CA SER A 245 -26.06 -3.26 9.61
C SER A 245 -26.64 -2.43 8.45
N LEU A 246 -26.16 -2.64 7.22
CA LEU A 246 -26.65 -1.93 6.03
C LEU A 246 -28.06 -2.37 5.61
N THR A 247 -28.41 -3.64 5.80
CA THR A 247 -29.74 -4.17 5.44
C THR A 247 -30.86 -3.76 6.40
N ALA A 248 -30.54 -3.20 7.57
CA ALA A 248 -31.53 -2.75 8.53
C ALA A 248 -32.17 -1.39 8.16
N GLU A 249 -31.59 -0.63 7.22
CA GLU A 249 -31.98 0.76 6.94
C GLU A 249 -32.64 1.03 5.57
N GLU A 250 -32.72 0.07 4.63
CA GLU A 250 -33.39 0.31 3.33
C GLU A 250 -34.42 -0.77 2.91
N PRO A 251 -35.65 -0.39 2.51
CA PRO A 251 -36.56 -1.29 1.80
C PRO A 251 -36.04 -1.55 0.38
N ALA A 252 -35.83 -2.83 0.08
CA ALA A 252 -35.22 -3.34 -1.15
C ALA A 252 -35.83 -2.80 -2.45
N THR A 253 -35.01 -2.21 -3.31
CA THR A 253 -35.27 -2.12 -4.76
C THR A 253 -34.37 -3.11 -5.52
N PRO A 254 -34.89 -3.84 -6.53
CA PRO A 254 -34.14 -4.89 -7.21
C PRO A 254 -33.07 -4.29 -8.15
N MET A 255 -31.82 -4.75 -7.99
CA MET A 255 -30.70 -4.40 -8.86
C MET A 255 -30.78 -5.15 -10.21
N ILE A 256 -30.45 -4.45 -11.30
CA ILE A 256 -30.31 -4.99 -12.66
C ILE A 256 -28.83 -5.36 -12.88
N ASP A 257 -28.57 -6.54 -13.44
CA ASP A 257 -27.23 -7.10 -13.70
C ASP A 257 -26.31 -6.17 -14.51
N ALA A 258 -25.07 -6.01 -14.04
CA ALA A 258 -23.99 -5.32 -14.75
C ALA A 258 -23.12 -6.33 -15.54
N PRO A 259 -22.63 -6.00 -16.74
CA PRO A 259 -21.82 -6.92 -17.55
C PRO A 259 -20.41 -7.09 -16.98
N GLN A 260 -19.89 -8.32 -17.03
CA GLN A 260 -18.51 -8.69 -16.68
C GLN A 260 -17.49 -8.09 -17.68
N PRO A 261 -16.34 -7.54 -17.21
CA PRO A 261 -15.26 -7.13 -18.10
C PRO A 261 -14.30 -8.29 -18.44
N ASP A 262 -13.75 -8.23 -19.65
CA ASP A 262 -12.79 -9.20 -20.20
C ASP A 262 -11.43 -9.22 -19.46
N VAL A 263 -10.88 -10.41 -19.29
CA VAL A 263 -9.61 -10.67 -18.61
C VAL A 263 -8.43 -10.31 -19.52
N VAL A 264 -7.74 -9.21 -19.21
CA VAL A 264 -6.41 -8.90 -19.76
C VAL A 264 -5.36 -9.34 -18.75
N ILE A 265 -4.59 -10.37 -19.08
CA ILE A 265 -3.51 -10.89 -18.23
C ILE A 265 -2.36 -9.87 -18.23
N SER A 266 -2.11 -9.27 -17.06
CA SER A 266 -1.02 -8.32 -16.85
C SER A 266 0.04 -8.90 -15.90
N ARG A 267 1.22 -8.27 -15.84
CA ARG A 267 2.35 -8.70 -14.99
C ARG A 267 2.02 -8.73 -13.48
N GLU A 268 0.88 -8.15 -13.06
CA GLU A 268 0.42 -8.11 -11.68
C GLU A 268 -0.01 -9.49 -11.14
N ASP A 269 -0.51 -10.39 -12.00
CA ASP A 269 -1.10 -11.66 -11.56
C ASP A 269 -0.03 -12.64 -11.02
N ASP A 270 1.22 -12.54 -11.48
CA ASP A 270 2.35 -13.33 -10.97
C ASP A 270 2.75 -12.90 -9.54
N PHE A 271 2.57 -11.62 -9.18
CA PHE A 271 2.87 -11.13 -7.83
C PHE A 271 1.91 -11.68 -6.78
N PHE A 272 0.63 -11.83 -7.14
CA PHE A 272 -0.45 -12.36 -6.29
C PHE A 272 -0.62 -13.89 -6.40
N SER A 273 0.37 -14.62 -6.92
CA SER A 273 0.33 -16.08 -6.91
C SER A 273 0.38 -16.63 -5.47
N PHE A 274 -0.65 -17.38 -5.09
CA PHE A 274 -0.79 -18.03 -3.78
C PHE A 274 -0.58 -19.54 -3.93
N ASP A 275 0.09 -20.19 -2.98
CA ASP A 275 0.29 -21.65 -3.00
C ASP A 275 -1.06 -22.38 -2.97
N GLU A 276 -1.34 -23.20 -3.99
CA GLU A 276 -2.51 -24.08 -4.00
C GLU A 276 -2.34 -25.17 -2.94
N GLN A 277 -3.32 -25.29 -2.04
CA GLN A 277 -3.41 -26.47 -1.19
C GLN A 277 -3.80 -27.68 -2.06
N PRO A 278 -3.15 -28.83 -1.91
CA PRO A 278 -3.52 -30.03 -2.63
C PRO A 278 -4.79 -30.60 -1.99
N ASN A 279 -5.94 -30.35 -2.59
CA ASN A 279 -7.09 -31.23 -2.41
C ASN A 279 -7.46 -31.84 -3.76
N ALA A 280 -7.11 -33.12 -3.86
CA ALA A 280 -7.67 -34.04 -4.82
C ALA A 280 -9.20 -34.05 -4.70
N ILE A 281 -9.89 -33.92 -5.82
CA ILE A 281 -10.72 -34.95 -6.45
C ILE A 281 -10.95 -34.51 -7.90
N ALA A 282 -10.65 -35.42 -8.82
CA ALA A 282 -10.70 -35.27 -10.25
C ALA A 282 -12.13 -35.21 -10.82
N ASP A 283 -12.26 -34.46 -11.92
CA ASP A 283 -13.15 -34.61 -13.09
C ASP A 283 -14.56 -35.23 -12.95
N ALA A 284 -15.56 -34.43 -13.31
CA ALA A 284 -16.47 -34.77 -14.41
C ALA A 284 -17.25 -33.50 -14.90
N PRO A 285 -17.42 -33.29 -16.22
CA PRO A 285 -18.29 -32.26 -16.78
C PRO A 285 -19.68 -32.86 -17.10
N MET A 286 -20.76 -32.14 -16.78
CA MET A 286 -22.08 -32.35 -17.41
C MET A 286 -22.78 -30.99 -17.46
N SER A 287 -22.87 -30.37 -18.65
CA SER A 287 -23.91 -30.58 -19.67
C SER A 287 -25.26 -30.00 -19.26
N VAL A 288 -25.63 -28.96 -19.99
CA VAL A 288 -26.92 -28.28 -20.03
C VAL A 288 -28.00 -29.29 -20.42
N GLU A 289 -29.11 -29.34 -19.68
CA GLU A 289 -30.41 -29.60 -20.29
C GLU A 289 -31.53 -29.00 -19.44
N THR A 290 -32.38 -28.26 -20.14
CA THR A 290 -33.57 -27.56 -19.70
C THR A 290 -34.71 -28.57 -19.66
N GLU A 291 -35.53 -28.58 -18.60
CA GLU A 291 -36.95 -28.91 -18.78
C GLU A 291 -37.82 -28.38 -17.64
N VAL A 292 -38.78 -27.56 -18.06
CA VAL A 292 -39.89 -27.03 -17.29
C VAL A 292 -40.98 -28.10 -17.28
N THR A 293 -41.50 -28.49 -16.12
CA THR A 293 -42.91 -28.89 -16.01
C THR A 293 -43.45 -28.69 -14.59
N PHE A 294 -44.46 -27.83 -14.48
CA PHE A 294 -45.39 -27.73 -13.35
C PHE A 294 -46.22 -29.00 -13.21
N GLN A 295 -46.60 -29.39 -11.98
CA GLN A 295 -47.99 -29.76 -11.65
C GLN A 295 -48.20 -29.95 -10.13
N PHE A 296 -49.16 -29.14 -9.63
CA PHE A 296 -49.99 -29.18 -8.42
C PHE A 296 -49.39 -29.44 -7.04
#